data_AF-X1P6D3-F1
#
_entry.id   AF-X1P6D3-F1
#
_cell.length_a   1.000
_cell.length_b   1.000
_cell.length_c   1.000
_cell.angle_alpha   90.00
_cell.angle_beta   90.00
_cell.angle_gamma   90.00
#
_symmetry.space_group_name_H-M   'P 1'
#
loop_
_entity.id
_entity.type
_entity.pdbx_description
1 polymer ?
#
loop_
_entity_poly.entity_id
_entity_poly.type
_entity_poly.pdbx_seq_one_letter_code
_entity_poly.pdbx_strand_id
1 'polypeptide(L)'
;SEGEIPHRYVRELRVGDYILFQESNRNILREIADKGLAREGKHGLRTIAGLWREALRETHMHNASGFEGLVRSLSDAGCKRLPSTIRNWLYDDNQIGPGKKRDLRYIAKATGNKLLLDRIEEVETAISTVRGAHIQASNYIRHRLLAKLPELIANRDRTGYGTQQSMQIDIEEYGRVMILQIEEIADDWEETPINSVNCLFSEED
;
A
#
# COMPACT_ATOMS: atom_id res chain seq x y z
N SER A 1 0.35 2.43 -27.01
CA SER A 1 1.55 2.20 -26.20
C SER A 1 1.41 0.84 -25.55
N GLU A 2 2.10 -0.16 -26.08
CA GLU A 2 2.12 -1.53 -25.54
C GLU A 2 2.87 -1.51 -24.20
N GLY A 3 2.17 -1.63 -23.07
CA GLY A 3 2.83 -1.77 -21.77
C GLY A 3 2.05 -1.30 -20.54
N GLU A 4 1.02 -0.48 -20.69
CA GLU A 4 0.22 -0.04 -19.55
C GLU A 4 -1.04 -0.91 -19.37
N ILE A 5 -1.36 -1.27 -18.12
CA ILE A 5 -2.70 -1.77 -17.79
C ILE A 5 -3.66 -0.60 -17.98
N PRO A 6 -4.59 -0.64 -18.94
CA PRO A 6 -5.58 0.41 -19.02
C PRO A 6 -6.36 0.42 -17.71
N HIS A 7 -6.38 1.57 -17.04
CA HIS A 7 -7.36 1.80 -15.97
C HIS A 7 -8.74 1.78 -16.63
N ARG A 8 -9.45 0.68 -16.45
CA ARG A 8 -10.83 0.52 -16.90
C ARG A 8 -11.78 0.80 -15.75
N TYR A 9 -12.83 1.55 -16.03
CA TYR A 9 -13.95 1.69 -15.12
C TYR A 9 -14.75 0.39 -15.07
N VAL A 10 -15.49 0.19 -13.98
CA VAL A 10 -16.37 -0.99 -13.82
C VAL A 10 -17.32 -1.15 -15.02
N ARG A 11 -17.87 -0.03 -15.52
CA ARG A 11 -18.74 0.01 -16.71
C ARG A 11 -18.07 -0.43 -18.03
N GLU A 12 -16.74 -0.49 -18.07
CA GLU A 12 -15.97 -0.91 -19.25
C GLU A 12 -15.60 -2.39 -19.23
N LEU A 13 -15.91 -3.09 -18.14
CA LEU A 13 -15.71 -4.52 -18.01
C LEU A 13 -16.69 -5.28 -18.92
N ARG A 14 -16.20 -6.34 -19.54
CA ARG A 14 -16.98 -7.21 -20.42
C ARG A 14 -16.79 -8.67 -20.06
N VAL A 15 -17.79 -9.49 -20.36
CA VAL A 15 -17.64 -10.95 -20.36
C VAL A 15 -16.41 -11.34 -21.18
N GLY A 16 -15.58 -12.19 -20.60
CA GLY A 16 -14.29 -12.61 -21.15
C GLY A 16 -13.08 -11.78 -20.73
N ASP A 17 -13.26 -10.59 -20.14
CA ASP A 17 -12.14 -9.83 -19.57
C ASP A 17 -11.53 -10.61 -18.38
N TYR A 18 -10.23 -10.42 -18.15
CA TYR A 18 -9.52 -10.98 -16.99
C TYR A 18 -9.31 -9.91 -15.93
N ILE A 19 -9.72 -10.20 -14.70
CA ILE A 19 -9.52 -9.38 -13.51
C ILE A 19 -8.38 -9.98 -12.69
N LEU A 20 -7.49 -9.11 -12.22
CA LEU A 20 -6.32 -9.49 -11.46
C LEU A 20 -6.42 -8.98 -10.03
N PHE A 21 -6.44 -9.91 -9.08
CA PHE A 21 -6.38 -9.65 -7.65
C PHE A 21 -4.98 -9.99 -7.15
N GLN A 22 -4.21 -8.97 -6.82
CA GLN A 22 -2.94 -9.18 -6.14
C GLN A 22 -3.23 -9.35 -4.64
N GLU A 23 -2.98 -10.54 -4.08
CA GLU A 23 -2.87 -10.64 -2.63
C GLU A 23 -1.67 -9.77 -2.24
N SER A 24 -1.91 -8.71 -1.48
CA SER A 24 -0.89 -7.72 -1.20
C SER A 24 0.23 -8.33 -0.38
N ASN A 25 1.27 -8.87 -1.02
CA ASN A 25 2.51 -9.21 -0.34
C ASN A 25 3.31 -7.91 -0.15
N ARG A 26 2.87 -7.11 0.82
CA ARG A 26 3.41 -5.78 1.14
C ARG A 26 4.90 -5.83 1.48
N ASN A 27 5.41 -6.99 1.92
CA ASN A 27 6.83 -7.23 2.17
C ASN A 27 7.64 -7.24 0.88
N ILE A 28 7.14 -7.87 -0.18
CA ILE A 28 7.83 -7.89 -1.49
C ILE A 28 7.94 -6.49 -2.07
N LEU A 29 6.85 -5.71 -2.03
CA LEU A 29 6.87 -4.33 -2.52
C LEU A 29 7.91 -3.48 -1.79
N ARG A 30 7.99 -3.68 -0.47
CA ARG A 30 8.99 -3.03 0.39
C ARG A 30 10.41 -3.40 -0.02
N GLU A 31 10.69 -4.69 -0.20
CA GLU A 31 12.01 -5.20 -0.57
C GLU A 31 12.47 -4.68 -1.94
N ILE A 32 11.57 -4.64 -2.93
CA ILE A 32 11.89 -4.10 -4.26
C ILE A 32 12.19 -2.61 -4.18
N ALA A 33 11.39 -1.85 -3.42
CA ALA A 33 11.65 -0.42 -3.20
C ALA A 33 13.00 -0.19 -2.53
N ASP A 34 13.35 -0.99 -1.52
CA ASP A 34 14.62 -0.87 -0.79
C ASP A 34 15.82 -1.27 -1.63
N LYS A 35 15.70 -2.33 -2.45
CA LYS A 35 16.71 -2.69 -3.45
C LYS A 35 16.91 -1.56 -4.48
N GLY A 36 15.83 -0.89 -4.90
CA GLY A 36 15.89 0.28 -5.77
C GLY A 36 16.67 1.43 -5.14
N LEU A 37 16.31 1.82 -3.91
CA LEU A 37 17.01 2.86 -3.16
C LEU A 37 18.49 2.54 -2.96
N ALA A 38 18.81 1.29 -2.61
CA ALA A 38 20.18 0.83 -2.43
C ALA A 38 21.01 0.96 -3.72
N ARG A 39 20.44 0.62 -4.88
CA ARG A 39 21.14 0.78 -6.18
C ARG A 39 21.44 2.24 -6.52
N GLU A 40 20.63 3.17 -6.03
CA GLU A 40 20.85 4.62 -6.20
C GLU A 40 21.79 5.21 -5.13
N GLY A 41 22.41 4.38 -4.28
CA GLY A 41 23.26 4.84 -3.17
C GLY A 41 22.49 5.48 -2.02
N LYS A 42 21.16 5.40 -2.01
CA LYS A 42 20.26 6.01 -1.00
C LYS A 42 20.00 5.07 0.17
N HIS A 43 21.05 4.41 0.64
CA HIS A 43 20.99 3.54 1.80
C HIS A 43 20.54 4.33 3.05
N GLY A 44 19.75 3.70 3.93
CA GLY A 44 19.34 4.31 5.20
C GLY A 44 18.20 5.34 5.12
N LEU A 45 17.73 5.73 3.94
CA LEU A 45 16.56 6.63 3.82
C LEU A 45 15.31 6.06 4.49
N ARG A 46 15.13 4.73 4.50
CA ARG A 46 14.02 4.10 5.22
C ARG A 46 14.12 4.33 6.73
N THR A 47 15.32 4.22 7.31
CA THR A 47 15.56 4.49 8.72
C THR A 47 15.27 5.95 9.04
N ILE A 48 15.77 6.88 8.22
CA ILE A 48 15.49 8.32 8.38
C ILE A 48 13.98 8.60 8.28
N ALA A 49 13.32 8.02 7.28
CA ALA A 49 11.86 8.11 7.12
C ALA A 49 11.08 7.45 8.26
N GLY A 50 11.70 6.60 9.08
CA GLY A 50 11.09 5.91 10.23
C GLY A 50 11.14 6.69 11.55
N LEU A 51 11.99 7.72 11.66
CA LEU A 51 12.21 8.48 12.90
C LEU A 51 10.93 9.02 13.53
N TRP A 52 9.96 9.42 12.71
CA TRP A 52 8.66 9.92 13.20
C TRP A 52 7.86 8.86 13.94
N ARG A 53 7.94 7.61 13.49
CA ARG A 53 7.22 6.49 14.11
C ARG A 53 7.91 6.09 15.40
N GLU A 54 9.24 6.07 15.41
CA GLU A 54 10.02 5.79 16.62
C GLU A 54 9.65 6.79 17.73
N ALA A 55 9.72 8.09 17.44
CA ALA A 55 9.30 9.14 18.38
C ALA A 55 7.85 8.98 18.86
N LEU A 56 6.93 8.62 17.96
CA LEU A 56 5.53 8.42 18.28
C LEU A 56 5.31 7.19 19.18
N ARG A 57 6.00 6.08 18.90
CA ARG A 57 5.94 4.84 19.70
C ARG A 57 6.56 5.04 21.08
N GLU A 58 7.70 5.70 21.16
CA GLU A 58 8.33 6.05 22.44
C GLU A 58 7.40 6.90 23.28
N THR A 59 6.78 7.92 22.68
CA THR A 59 5.81 8.78 23.39
C THR A 59 4.60 7.97 23.84
N HIS A 60 4.08 7.06 23.01
CA HIS A 60 2.98 6.17 23.39
C HIS A 60 3.33 5.29 24.60
N MET A 61 4.52 4.71 24.61
CA MET A 61 4.99 3.81 25.68
C MET A 61 5.17 4.52 27.02
N HIS A 62 5.64 5.78 27.00
CA HIS A 62 5.88 6.56 28.21
C HIS A 62 4.69 7.40 28.66
N ASN A 63 3.59 7.41 27.89
CA ASN A 63 2.39 8.15 28.27
C ASN A 63 1.59 7.37 29.31
N ALA A 64 1.51 7.90 30.54
CA ALA A 64 0.74 7.29 31.63
C ALA A 64 -0.76 7.13 31.33
N SER A 65 -1.30 7.94 30.41
CA SER A 65 -2.69 7.83 29.93
C SER A 65 -2.82 6.96 28.67
N GLY A 66 -1.78 6.23 28.28
CA GLY A 66 -1.76 5.32 27.15
C GLY A 66 -2.12 5.99 25.82
N PHE A 67 -2.94 5.31 25.02
CA PHE A 67 -3.32 5.77 23.67
C PHE A 67 -4.13 7.08 23.69
N GLU A 68 -5.07 7.24 24.62
CA GLU A 68 -5.86 8.47 24.76
C GLU A 68 -4.99 9.67 25.17
N GLY A 69 -3.95 9.42 25.98
CA GLY A 69 -2.93 10.42 26.26
C GLY A 69 -2.22 10.91 25.00
N LEU A 70 -1.78 9.98 24.14
CA LEU A 70 -1.13 10.31 22.88
C LEU A 70 -2.06 11.11 21.94
N VAL A 71 -3.33 10.69 21.82
CA VAL A 71 -4.32 11.40 21.00
C VAL A 71 -4.49 12.84 21.48
N ARG A 72 -4.58 13.06 22.80
CA ARG A 72 -4.62 14.41 23.38
C ARG A 72 -3.37 15.22 23.08
N SER A 73 -2.17 14.67 23.30
CA SER A 73 -0.91 15.36 22.99
C SER A 73 -0.82 15.79 21.51
N LEU A 74 -1.27 14.93 20.59
CA LEU A 74 -1.35 15.27 19.17
C LEU A 74 -2.39 16.35 18.88
N SER A 75 -3.56 16.28 19.50
CA SER A 75 -4.60 17.31 19.39
C SER A 75 -4.11 18.67 19.88
N ASP A 76 -3.46 18.73 21.04
CA ASP A 76 -2.89 19.94 21.63
C ASP A 76 -1.77 20.54 20.76
N ALA A 77 -1.05 19.68 20.03
CA ALA A 77 -0.08 20.11 19.03
C ALA A 77 -0.73 20.70 17.75
N GLY A 78 -2.03 20.49 17.55
CA GLY A 78 -2.82 20.97 16.40
C GLY A 78 -3.23 19.87 15.40
N CYS A 79 -2.98 18.60 15.71
CA CYS A 79 -3.34 17.47 14.85
C CYS A 79 -4.85 17.18 14.92
N LYS A 80 -5.53 17.23 13.77
CA LYS A 80 -6.98 16.94 13.66
C LYS A 80 -7.27 15.53 13.12
N ARG A 81 -6.33 14.60 13.26
CA ARG A 81 -6.50 13.23 12.77
C ARG A 81 -7.35 12.42 13.74
N LEU A 82 -8.20 11.56 13.18
CA LEU A 82 -9.05 10.67 13.97
C LEU A 82 -8.19 9.66 14.75
N PRO A 83 -8.65 9.17 15.91
CA PRO A 83 -7.95 8.14 16.67
C PRO A 83 -7.62 6.91 15.83
N SER A 84 -8.49 6.48 14.90
CA SER A 84 -8.19 5.37 13.98
C SER A 84 -6.95 5.63 13.11
N THR A 85 -6.77 6.86 12.62
CA THR A 85 -5.58 7.24 11.85
C THR A 85 -4.31 7.19 12.71
N ILE A 86 -4.39 7.69 13.95
CA ILE A 86 -3.27 7.69 14.90
C ILE A 86 -2.90 6.25 15.31
N ARG A 87 -3.91 5.38 15.46
CA ARG A 87 -3.72 3.95 15.69
C ARG A 87 -2.96 3.31 14.52
N ASN A 88 -3.36 3.59 13.28
CA ASN A 88 -2.65 3.09 12.10
C ASN A 88 -1.19 3.58 12.04
N TRP A 89 -0.91 4.82 12.44
CA TRP A 89 0.46 5.33 12.54
C TRP A 89 1.36 4.52 13.47
N LEU A 90 0.81 4.02 14.59
CA LEU A 90 1.54 3.21 15.57
C LEU A 90 1.77 1.77 15.09
N TYR A 91 0.77 1.15 14.47
CA TYR A 91 0.74 -0.30 14.29
C TYR A 91 0.87 -0.77 12.83
N ASP A 92 0.60 0.08 11.83
CA ASP A 92 0.86 -0.30 10.44
C ASP A 92 2.33 -0.08 10.10
N ASP A 93 3.13 -1.14 10.19
CA ASP A 93 4.55 -1.10 9.83
C ASP A 93 4.81 -0.72 8.37
N ASN A 94 3.81 -0.84 7.49
CA ASN A 94 3.93 -0.47 6.07
C ASN A 94 3.76 1.02 5.80
N GLN A 95 3.21 1.77 6.75
CA GLN A 95 3.01 3.21 6.55
C GLN A 95 4.40 3.89 6.45
N ILE A 96 4.73 4.47 5.30
CA ILE A 96 6.06 5.06 5.08
C ILE A 96 6.23 6.37 5.86
N GLY A 97 5.13 7.11 6.02
CA GLY A 97 5.08 8.40 6.70
C GLY A 97 3.66 8.88 6.85
N PRO A 98 3.37 9.88 7.68
CA PRO A 98 2.03 10.42 7.83
C PRO A 98 1.54 11.05 6.51
N GLY A 99 0.23 10.98 6.25
CA GLY A 99 -0.34 11.30 4.94
C GLY A 99 -0.07 12.75 4.47
N LYS A 100 -0.03 13.72 5.39
CA LYS A 100 0.28 15.13 5.07
C LYS A 100 1.57 15.56 5.77
N LYS A 101 2.39 16.40 5.12
CA LYS A 101 3.62 16.96 5.71
C LYS A 101 3.38 17.65 7.05
N ARG A 102 2.29 18.41 7.19
CA ARG A 102 1.90 19.05 8.45
C ARG A 102 1.72 18.06 9.61
N ASP A 103 1.27 16.84 9.32
CA ASP A 103 1.04 15.83 10.36
C ASP A 103 2.38 15.39 10.98
N LEU A 104 3.46 15.32 10.18
CA LEU A 104 4.80 15.06 10.70
C LEU A 104 5.24 16.15 11.69
N ARG A 105 4.93 17.41 11.40
CA ARG A 105 5.24 18.55 12.27
C ARG A 105 4.45 18.51 13.58
N TYR A 106 3.18 18.09 13.52
CA TYR A 106 2.40 17.85 14.73
C TYR A 106 2.95 16.68 15.56
N ILE A 107 3.40 15.60 14.90
CA ILE A 107 4.06 14.47 15.59
C ILE A 107 5.34 14.94 16.28
N ALA A 108 6.20 15.68 15.59
CA ALA A 108 7.44 16.22 16.17
C ALA A 108 7.16 17.14 17.37
N LYS A 109 6.16 18.02 17.26
CA LYS A 109 5.74 18.91 18.35
C LYS A 109 5.15 18.14 19.54
N ALA A 110 4.27 17.17 19.28
CA ALA A 110 3.58 16.40 20.33
C ALA A 110 4.53 15.47 21.07
N THR A 111 5.50 14.88 20.37
CA THR A 111 6.49 13.97 20.97
C THR A 111 7.63 14.73 21.67
N GLY A 112 7.88 16.00 21.30
CA GLY A 112 9.02 16.76 21.78
C GLY A 112 10.38 16.13 21.45
N ASN A 113 10.40 15.15 20.53
CA ASN A 113 11.60 14.40 20.22
C ASN A 113 12.60 15.30 19.49
N LYS A 114 13.72 15.61 20.16
CA LYS A 114 14.73 16.56 19.66
C LYS A 114 15.31 16.12 18.31
N LEU A 115 15.62 14.84 18.15
CA LEU A 115 16.20 14.32 16.90
C LEU A 115 15.23 14.51 15.72
N LEU A 116 13.94 14.24 15.92
CA LEU A 116 12.90 14.42 14.90
C LEU A 116 12.67 15.90 14.58
N LEU A 117 12.68 16.78 15.59
CA LEU A 117 12.55 18.22 15.41
C LEU A 117 13.72 18.80 14.61
N ASP A 118 14.95 18.44 14.98
CA ASP A 118 16.17 18.94 14.34
C ASP A 118 16.31 18.46 12.89
N ARG A 119 15.75 17.28 12.56
CA ARG A 119 15.88 16.63 11.24
C ARG A 119 14.59 16.62 10.44
N ILE A 120 13.62 17.46 10.78
CA ILE A 120 12.26 17.33 10.23
C ILE A 120 12.20 17.40 8.70
N GLU A 121 12.98 18.29 8.08
CA GLU A 121 13.02 18.45 6.62
C GLU A 121 13.69 17.26 5.93
N GLU A 122 14.70 16.69 6.57
CA GLU A 122 15.37 15.48 6.12
C GLU A 122 14.41 14.29 6.16
N VAL A 123 13.63 14.15 7.24
CA VAL A 123 12.60 13.13 7.38
C VAL A 123 11.48 13.32 6.33
N GLU A 124 11.02 14.55 6.08
CA GLU A 124 10.04 14.84 5.01
C GLU A 124 10.55 14.41 3.63
N THR A 125 11.83 14.68 3.35
CA THR A 125 12.50 14.34 2.10
C THR A 125 12.68 12.83 1.95
N ALA A 126 13.11 12.16 3.03
CA ALA A 126 13.26 10.72 3.08
C ALA A 126 11.92 10.01 2.86
N ILE A 127 10.85 10.42 3.54
CA ILE A 127 9.49 9.90 3.34
C ILE A 127 9.06 10.04 1.88
N SER A 128 9.28 11.22 1.28
CA SER A 128 8.90 11.49 -0.11
C SER A 128 9.67 10.59 -1.08
N THR A 129 10.97 10.39 -0.83
CA THR A 129 11.83 9.54 -1.66
C THR A 129 11.46 8.07 -1.55
N VAL A 130 11.22 7.57 -0.32
CA VAL A 130 10.80 6.18 -0.09
C VAL A 130 9.42 5.91 -0.71
N ARG A 131 8.49 6.88 -0.67
CA ARG A 131 7.21 6.79 -1.39
C ARG A 131 7.41 6.68 -2.90
N GLY A 132 8.30 7.51 -3.46
CA GLY A 132 8.67 7.44 -4.87
C GLY A 132 9.19 6.06 -5.26
N ALA A 133 10.11 5.49 -4.47
CA ALA A 133 10.63 4.15 -4.68
C ALA A 133 9.53 3.07 -4.57
N HIS A 134 8.60 3.21 -3.62
CA HIS A 134 7.44 2.32 -3.51
C HIS A 134 6.53 2.36 -4.74
N ILE A 135 6.27 3.55 -5.29
CA ILE A 135 5.48 3.71 -6.52
C ILE A 135 6.22 3.05 -7.70
N GLN A 136 7.52 3.30 -7.84
CA GLN A 136 8.34 2.68 -8.88
C GLN A 136 8.37 1.16 -8.76
N ALA A 137 8.52 0.62 -7.55
CA ALA A 137 8.45 -0.81 -7.29
C ALA A 137 7.08 -1.38 -7.68
N SER A 138 5.99 -0.71 -7.30
CA SER A 138 4.63 -1.12 -7.68
C SER A 138 4.44 -1.15 -9.19
N ASN A 139 4.95 -0.14 -9.90
CA ASN A 139 4.90 -0.09 -11.34
C ASN A 139 5.75 -1.19 -11.97
N TYR A 140 6.97 -1.43 -11.47
CA TYR A 140 7.83 -2.51 -11.94
C TYR A 140 7.14 -3.88 -11.85
N ILE A 141 6.55 -4.18 -10.68
CA ILE A 141 5.78 -5.41 -10.46
C ILE A 141 4.64 -5.53 -11.47
N ARG A 142 3.85 -4.46 -11.62
CA ARG A 142 2.71 -4.42 -12.56
C ARG A 142 3.14 -4.73 -14.00
N HIS A 143 4.20 -4.07 -14.51
CA HIS A 143 4.67 -4.28 -15.88
C HIS A 143 5.20 -5.70 -16.10
N ARG A 144 5.93 -6.25 -15.13
CA ARG A 144 6.44 -7.62 -15.22
C ARG A 144 5.34 -8.66 -15.21
N LEU A 145 4.32 -8.45 -14.37
CA LEU A 145 3.15 -9.32 -14.33
C LEU A 145 2.43 -9.33 -15.67
N LEU A 146 2.16 -8.14 -16.24
CA LEU A 146 1.56 -8.01 -17.56
C LEU A 146 2.33 -8.76 -18.65
N ALA A 147 3.66 -8.65 -18.64
CA ALA A 147 4.50 -9.31 -19.64
C ALA A 147 4.38 -10.85 -19.57
N LYS A 148 4.11 -11.41 -18.39
CA LYS A 148 3.94 -12.86 -18.19
C LYS A 148 2.50 -13.34 -18.41
N LEU A 149 1.50 -12.47 -18.34
CA LEU A 149 0.09 -12.85 -18.43
C LEU A 149 -0.27 -13.69 -19.66
N PRO A 150 0.17 -13.37 -20.89
CA PRO A 150 -0.20 -14.15 -22.07
C PRO A 150 0.25 -15.61 -22.00
N GLU A 151 1.46 -15.86 -21.48
CA GLU A 151 2.01 -17.20 -21.30
C GLU A 151 1.23 -17.97 -20.24
N LEU A 152 0.89 -17.31 -19.13
CA LEU A 152 0.12 -17.89 -18.03
C LEU A 152 -1.29 -18.30 -18.48
N ILE A 153 -1.96 -17.43 -19.24
CA ILE A 153 -3.30 -17.72 -19.81
C ILE A 153 -3.21 -18.87 -20.83
N ALA A 154 -2.24 -18.84 -21.75
CA ALA A 154 -2.09 -19.89 -22.76
C ALA A 154 -1.80 -21.28 -22.17
N ASN A 155 -1.11 -21.34 -21.02
CA ASN A 155 -0.84 -22.59 -20.31
C ASN A 155 -2.05 -23.13 -19.52
N ARG A 156 -3.04 -22.28 -19.20
CA ARG A 156 -4.35 -22.70 -18.63
C ARG A 156 -5.06 -23.67 -19.57
N ASP A 157 -5.15 -23.29 -20.84
CA ASP A 157 -5.90 -24.03 -21.85
C ASP A 157 -5.28 -25.41 -22.16
N ARG A 158 -3.99 -25.57 -21.89
CA ARG A 158 -3.22 -26.80 -22.18
C ARG A 158 -3.22 -27.83 -21.05
N THR A 159 -3.46 -27.41 -19.82
CA THR A 159 -3.22 -28.25 -18.62
C THR A 159 -4.46 -29.00 -18.12
N GLY A 160 -5.61 -28.85 -18.79
CA GLY A 160 -6.80 -29.66 -18.49
C GLY A 160 -7.51 -29.30 -17.18
N TYR A 161 -7.13 -28.21 -16.50
CA TYR A 161 -7.80 -27.66 -15.31
C TYR A 161 -9.12 -26.94 -15.67
N GLY A 162 -9.92 -27.50 -16.57
CA GLY A 162 -11.16 -26.93 -17.11
C GLY A 162 -12.31 -26.76 -16.12
N THR A 163 -12.04 -26.74 -14.81
CA THR A 163 -13.02 -26.54 -13.74
C THR A 163 -12.59 -25.55 -12.66
N GLN A 164 -11.35 -25.03 -12.68
CA GLN A 164 -10.95 -23.95 -11.77
C GLN A 164 -11.19 -22.58 -12.43
N GLN A 165 -12.22 -21.86 -11.94
CA GLN A 165 -12.59 -20.50 -12.34
C GLN A 165 -11.50 -19.46 -12.01
N SER A 166 -10.58 -19.79 -11.09
CA SER A 166 -9.50 -18.92 -10.65
C SER A 166 -8.12 -19.55 -10.90
N MET A 167 -7.22 -18.80 -11.53
CA MET A 167 -5.80 -19.16 -11.57
C MET A 167 -5.06 -18.44 -10.44
N GLN A 168 -4.50 -19.21 -9.50
CA GLN A 168 -3.58 -18.67 -8.51
C GLN A 168 -2.16 -18.89 -9.01
N ILE A 169 -1.41 -17.80 -9.07
CA ILE A 169 -0.01 -17.81 -9.49
C ILE A 169 0.79 -17.27 -8.33
N ASP A 170 1.65 -18.13 -7.78
CA ASP A 170 2.73 -17.65 -6.95
C ASP A 170 3.82 -17.16 -7.90
N ILE A 171 4.06 -15.86 -7.89
CA ILE A 171 5.18 -15.32 -8.64
C ILE A 171 6.19 -14.90 -7.60
N GLU A 172 7.34 -15.58 -7.58
CA GLU A 172 8.40 -15.41 -6.58
C GLU A 172 8.74 -13.93 -6.29
N GLU A 173 8.62 -13.05 -7.28
CA GLU A 173 8.87 -11.60 -7.17
C GLU A 173 7.63 -10.73 -6.93
N TYR A 174 6.39 -11.25 -7.00
CA TYR A 174 5.15 -10.46 -6.99
C TYR A 174 4.12 -10.92 -5.94
N GLY A 175 4.39 -12.06 -5.28
CA GLY A 175 3.48 -12.71 -4.34
C GLY A 175 2.39 -13.49 -5.06
N ARG A 176 1.37 -13.89 -4.30
CA ARG A 176 0.24 -14.61 -4.86
C ARG A 176 -0.68 -13.65 -5.63
N VAL A 177 -0.91 -13.98 -6.89
CA VAL A 177 -1.82 -13.27 -7.76
C VAL A 177 -2.93 -14.21 -8.17
N MET A 178 -4.17 -13.78 -8.00
CA MET A 178 -5.35 -14.47 -8.48
C MET A 178 -5.84 -13.80 -9.75
N ILE A 179 -6.02 -14.59 -10.79
CA ILE A 179 -6.58 -14.16 -12.07
C ILE A 179 -7.94 -14.81 -12.21
N LEU A 180 -8.98 -13.98 -12.37
CA LEU A 180 -10.36 -14.39 -12.61
C LEU A 180 -10.78 -13.96 -14.01
N GLN A 181 -11.60 -14.76 -14.68
CA GLN A 181 -12.25 -14.37 -15.93
C GLN A 181 -13.69 -13.99 -15.65
N ILE A 182 -14.18 -12.91 -16.25
CA ILE A 182 -15.59 -12.53 -16.15
C ILE A 182 -16.41 -13.50 -17.00
N GLU A 183 -17.18 -14.37 -16.35
CA GLU A 183 -18.10 -15.31 -17.03
C GLU A 183 -19.44 -14.64 -17.36
N GLU A 184 -19.93 -13.79 -16.45
CA GLU A 184 -21.22 -13.12 -16.56
C GLU A 184 -21.15 -11.76 -15.85
N ILE A 185 -21.93 -10.80 -16.34
CA ILE A 185 -22.20 -9.53 -15.67
C ILE A 185 -23.72 -9.41 -15.58
N ALA A 186 -24.26 -9.42 -14.37
CA ALA A 186 -25.69 -9.23 -14.15
C ALA A 186 -26.09 -7.77 -14.41
N ASP A 187 -27.27 -7.56 -14.97
CA ASP A 187 -27.82 -6.21 -15.22
C ASP A 187 -28.42 -5.57 -13.96
N ASP A 188 -28.77 -6.39 -12.97
CA ASP A 188 -29.39 -5.97 -11.71
C ASP A 188 -28.37 -5.93 -10.56
N TRP A 189 -28.53 -4.96 -9.67
CA TRP A 189 -27.75 -4.85 -8.45
C TRP A 189 -28.33 -5.73 -7.34
N GLU A 190 -27.48 -6.51 -6.68
CA GLU A 190 -27.85 -7.35 -5.54
C GLU A 190 -27.25 -6.82 -4.23
N GLU A 191 -28.06 -6.76 -3.17
CA GLU A 191 -27.56 -6.47 -1.83
C GLU A 191 -26.69 -7.62 -1.33
N THR A 192 -25.37 -7.38 -1.26
CA THR A 192 -24.40 -8.37 -0.81
C THR A 192 -23.70 -7.90 0.47
N PRO A 193 -23.50 -8.78 1.47
CA PRO A 193 -22.68 -8.48 2.64
C PRO A 193 -21.28 -8.00 2.23
N ILE A 194 -20.78 -6.92 2.86
CA ILE A 194 -19.50 -6.29 2.50
C ILE A 194 -18.29 -7.24 2.60
N ASN A 195 -18.39 -8.29 3.41
CA ASN A 195 -17.37 -9.33 3.57
C ASN A 195 -17.40 -10.42 2.49
N SER A 196 -18.40 -10.40 1.62
CA SER A 196 -18.60 -11.34 0.51
C SER A 196 -18.25 -10.74 -0.85
N VAL A 197 -17.78 -9.49 -0.90
CA VAL A 197 -17.37 -8.80 -2.13
C VAL A 197 -15.88 -8.57 -2.18
N ASN A 198 -15.28 -8.79 -3.35
CA ASN A 198 -13.98 -8.22 -3.68
C ASN A 198 -14.23 -6.83 -4.29
N CYS A 199 -13.85 -5.77 -3.58
CA CYS A 199 -14.08 -4.41 -4.07
C CYS A 199 -13.09 -4.05 -5.19
N LEU A 200 -13.61 -3.67 -6.36
CA LEU A 200 -12.88 -2.86 -7.33
C LEU A 200 -13.05 -1.39 -6.95
N PHE A 201 -12.03 -0.55 -7.19
CA PHE A 201 -12.15 0.88 -6.96
C PHE A 201 -13.26 1.46 -7.86
N SER A 202 -14.36 1.94 -7.26
CA SER A 202 -15.39 2.74 -7.93
C SER A 202 -14.89 4.18 -8.13
N GLU A 203 -15.47 4.92 -9.08
CA GLU A 203 -15.12 6.33 -9.38
C GLU A 203 -15.34 7.32 -8.22
N GLU A 204 -15.82 6.86 -7.07
CA GLU A 204 -16.11 7.70 -5.91
C GLU A 204 -15.17 7.37 -4.74
N ASP A 205 -13.95 7.91 -4.81
CA ASP A 205 -13.10 8.25 -3.66
C ASP A 205 -12.13 9.41 -4.02
#